data_AF-A0A412WU54-F1
#
_entry.id   AF-A0A412WU54-F1
#
_cell.length_a   1.000
_cell.length_b   1.000
_cell.length_c   1.000
_cell.angle_alpha   90.00
_cell.angle_beta   90.00
_cell.angle_gamma   90.00
#
_symmetry.space_group_name_H-M   'P 1'
#
loop_
_entity.id
_entity.type
_entity.pdbx_description
1 polymer ?
#
loop_
_entity_poly.entity_id
_entity_poly.type
_entity_poly.pdbx_seq_one_letter_code
_entity_poly.pdbx_strand_id
1 'polypeptide(L)'
;MLNTENIQSLIDSGEGYNVEFKVRVPSKVRELTEEICAFANADGGYVLVGVDDNGQVVDTNLENDKRSAIQGSISEISPTLHCELYSVNIGDKTIWVIDVPSGKDKPYIFSGSIYVREGANSQKLRTAEEMRSFFQECNKIFFDHIPCHWFNIYTDADEQMIKDFRTEAKLSPSTPDKQIFENLELFTENGTVKNGAAMFFGKQPERKFPHAVTRCVLFKGTNKVYIIDDKAFGGSLYQQYLQAMSWLESKLQVAYKIEGAGPREEIWEIPLTVFKEAIINALSHRDYYEQGASIMIEMFDDRVEISNPGGLLPIVAKNFGHKSMTRNPLIFGLFTRMHLVERVASGIPRMQETMREANLPEPEFHTEGMFTAVFKRGISIKNEIINVPSLSQECPKLDIRYTFIAEQIISYCSEPHSIQEIMKLVGQTNRSRFKKNIINPLLEVGILSMTIPNKPNSPLQQYIIKK
;
A
#
# COMPACT_ATOMS: atom_id res chain seq x y z
N MET A 1 -30.53 -27.33 -7.07
CA MET A 1 -30.71 -27.52 -8.51
C MET A 1 -31.25 -26.24 -9.12
N LEU A 2 -30.65 -25.79 -10.21
CA LEU A 2 -31.14 -24.65 -10.99
C LEU A 2 -32.38 -25.06 -11.80
N ASN A 3 -33.29 -24.11 -12.02
CA ASN A 3 -34.41 -24.30 -12.95
C ASN A 3 -33.96 -23.99 -14.40
N THR A 4 -34.81 -24.32 -15.36
CA THR A 4 -34.54 -24.12 -16.80
C THR A 4 -34.24 -22.66 -17.14
N GLU A 5 -34.96 -21.70 -16.54
CA GLU A 5 -34.76 -20.26 -16.77
C GLU A 5 -33.37 -19.80 -16.33
N ASN A 6 -32.91 -20.23 -15.16
CA ASN A 6 -31.57 -19.88 -14.66
C ASN A 6 -30.48 -20.48 -15.54
N ILE A 7 -30.66 -21.71 -16.03
CA ILE A 7 -29.68 -22.35 -16.91
C ILE A 7 -29.64 -21.67 -18.27
N GLN A 8 -30.79 -21.29 -18.83
CA GLN A 8 -30.83 -20.52 -20.07
C GLN A 8 -30.11 -19.18 -19.91
N SER A 9 -30.31 -18.50 -18.78
CA SER A 9 -29.58 -17.26 -18.46
C SER A 9 -28.06 -17.46 -18.38
N LEU A 10 -27.59 -18.58 -17.81
CA LEU A 10 -26.17 -18.94 -17.80
C LEU A 10 -25.63 -19.19 -19.21
N ILE A 11 -26.41 -19.86 -20.07
CA ILE A 11 -26.05 -20.11 -21.47
C ILE A 11 -25.96 -18.78 -22.25
N ASP A 12 -26.95 -17.91 -22.10
CA ASP A 12 -27.01 -16.61 -22.77
C ASP A 12 -25.88 -15.67 -22.31
N SER A 13 -25.38 -15.86 -21.08
CA SER A 13 -24.23 -15.12 -20.53
C SER A 13 -22.88 -15.63 -21.06
N GLY A 14 -22.84 -16.83 -21.67
CA GLY A 14 -21.63 -17.46 -22.19
C GLY A 14 -20.72 -18.09 -21.12
N GLU A 15 -19.63 -18.71 -21.58
CA GLU A 15 -18.58 -19.22 -20.70
C GLU A 15 -17.91 -18.08 -19.92
N GLY A 16 -17.49 -18.38 -18.69
CA GLY A 16 -16.89 -17.39 -17.84
C GLY A 16 -16.34 -17.95 -16.54
N TYR A 17 -16.17 -17.07 -15.56
CA TYR A 17 -15.52 -17.43 -14.31
C TYR A 17 -16.26 -18.51 -13.50
N ASN A 18 -17.59 -18.58 -13.60
CA ASN A 18 -18.44 -19.54 -12.88
C ASN A 18 -19.16 -20.54 -13.79
N VAL A 19 -18.91 -20.54 -15.11
CA VAL A 19 -19.62 -21.39 -16.08
C VAL A 19 -18.65 -21.93 -17.11
N GLU A 20 -18.73 -23.25 -17.35
CA GLU A 20 -17.96 -23.97 -18.36
C GLU A 20 -18.91 -24.76 -19.25
N PHE A 21 -18.75 -24.67 -20.57
CA PHE A 21 -19.51 -25.44 -21.55
C PHE A 21 -18.71 -26.63 -22.06
N LYS A 22 -19.42 -27.73 -22.28
CA LYS A 22 -18.91 -28.89 -23.00
C LYS A 22 -20.02 -29.44 -23.88
N VAL A 23 -19.75 -29.66 -25.16
CA VAL A 23 -20.73 -30.34 -26.03
C VAL A 23 -21.03 -31.76 -25.55
N ARG A 24 -20.03 -32.44 -24.97
CA ARG A 24 -20.11 -33.81 -24.44
C ARG A 24 -19.05 -34.05 -23.38
N VAL A 25 -19.20 -35.11 -22.59
CA VAL A 25 -18.16 -35.55 -21.66
C VAL A 25 -16.90 -35.90 -22.45
N PRO A 26 -15.72 -35.34 -22.11
CA PRO A 26 -14.47 -35.65 -22.78
C PRO A 26 -14.13 -37.15 -22.74
N SER A 27 -13.31 -37.61 -23.69
CA SER A 27 -12.85 -39.01 -23.70
C SER A 27 -12.08 -39.36 -22.43
N LYS A 28 -11.33 -38.40 -21.90
CA LYS A 28 -10.71 -38.45 -20.58
C LYS A 28 -11.56 -37.67 -19.58
N VAL A 29 -12.32 -38.38 -18.76
CA VAL A 29 -13.17 -37.78 -17.70
C VAL A 29 -12.36 -36.87 -16.78
N ARG A 30 -11.06 -37.15 -16.61
CA ARG A 30 -10.11 -36.30 -15.88
C ARG A 30 -10.16 -34.83 -16.29
N GLU A 31 -10.28 -34.51 -17.58
CA GLU A 31 -10.32 -33.12 -18.07
C GLU A 31 -11.51 -32.36 -17.46
N LEU A 32 -12.67 -33.03 -17.34
CA LEU A 32 -13.84 -32.47 -16.67
C LEU A 32 -13.61 -32.29 -15.16
N THR A 33 -12.90 -33.22 -14.53
CA THR A 33 -12.57 -33.13 -13.10
C THR A 33 -11.53 -32.05 -12.79
N GLU A 34 -10.65 -31.71 -13.73
CA GLU A 34 -9.73 -30.57 -13.62
C GLU A 34 -10.52 -29.25 -13.51
N GLU A 35 -11.56 -29.08 -14.34
CA GLU A 35 -12.49 -27.94 -14.25
C GLU A 35 -13.23 -27.89 -12.91
N ILE A 36 -13.78 -29.03 -12.47
CA ILE A 36 -14.49 -29.15 -11.19
C ILE A 36 -13.57 -28.79 -10.01
N CYS A 37 -12.33 -29.27 -10.02
CA CYS A 37 -11.34 -28.95 -9.00
C CYS A 37 -11.02 -27.45 -8.99
N ALA A 38 -10.88 -26.84 -10.16
CA ALA A 38 -10.66 -25.39 -10.29
C ALA A 38 -11.85 -24.57 -9.75
N PHE A 39 -13.09 -24.95 -10.08
CA PHE A 39 -14.29 -24.30 -9.54
C PHE A 39 -14.37 -24.41 -8.01
N ALA A 40 -14.08 -25.59 -7.45
CA ALA A 40 -14.06 -25.79 -6.00
C ALA A 40 -13.00 -24.94 -5.30
N ASN A 41 -11.85 -24.72 -5.95
CA ASN A 41 -10.80 -23.82 -5.48
C ASN A 41 -11.15 -22.32 -5.68
N ALA A 42 -12.08 -22.00 -6.57
CA ALA A 42 -12.60 -20.68 -6.82
C ALA A 42 -13.94 -20.45 -6.08
N ASP A 43 -14.86 -19.68 -6.64
CA ASP A 43 -16.13 -19.32 -6.00
C ASP A 43 -17.27 -20.34 -6.32
N GLY A 44 -16.91 -21.55 -6.77
CA GLY A 44 -17.86 -22.52 -7.30
C GLY A 44 -18.29 -22.19 -8.73
N GLY A 45 -19.20 -22.99 -9.28
CA GLY A 45 -19.70 -22.78 -10.63
C GLY A 45 -20.47 -23.97 -11.20
N TYR A 46 -20.71 -23.92 -12.50
CA TYR A 46 -21.49 -24.90 -13.24
C TYR A 46 -20.72 -25.40 -14.44
N VAL A 47 -20.67 -26.72 -14.61
CA VAL A 47 -20.29 -27.32 -15.90
C VAL A 47 -21.56 -27.79 -16.61
N LEU A 48 -21.83 -27.20 -17.78
CA LEU A 48 -22.97 -27.57 -18.63
C LEU A 48 -22.50 -28.49 -19.73
N VAL A 49 -22.98 -29.73 -19.71
CA VAL A 49 -22.70 -30.74 -20.74
C VAL A 49 -23.90 -30.82 -21.69
N GLY A 50 -23.66 -30.62 -22.98
CA GLY A 50 -24.68 -30.43 -24.01
C GLY A 50 -24.84 -28.97 -24.45
N VAL A 51 -23.80 -28.15 -24.30
CA VAL A 51 -23.75 -26.76 -24.79
C VAL A 51 -22.43 -26.56 -25.52
N ASP A 52 -22.46 -25.94 -26.69
CA ASP A 52 -21.25 -25.57 -27.43
C ASP A 52 -20.71 -24.18 -27.01
N ASP A 53 -19.50 -23.85 -27.47
CA ASP A 53 -18.83 -22.59 -27.13
C ASP A 53 -19.59 -21.33 -27.61
N ASN A 54 -20.58 -21.47 -28.51
CA ASN A 54 -21.45 -20.40 -28.96
C ASN A 54 -22.77 -20.32 -28.17
N GLY A 55 -22.93 -21.13 -27.12
CA GLY A 55 -24.16 -21.21 -26.32
C GLY A 55 -25.28 -22.02 -26.99
N GLN A 56 -24.99 -22.77 -28.06
CA GLN A 56 -26.01 -23.59 -28.71
C GLN A 56 -26.21 -24.90 -27.94
N VAL A 57 -27.46 -25.18 -27.57
CA VAL A 57 -27.84 -26.42 -26.88
C VAL A 57 -27.77 -27.60 -27.83
N VAL A 58 -27.04 -28.64 -27.44
CA VAL A 58 -26.86 -29.92 -28.13
C VAL A 58 -27.42 -31.02 -27.23
N ASP A 59 -28.43 -31.74 -27.73
CA ASP A 59 -29.07 -32.83 -26.99
C ASP A 59 -28.02 -33.88 -26.57
N THR A 60 -27.93 -34.10 -25.26
CA THR A 60 -26.91 -34.96 -24.65
C THR A 60 -27.52 -35.77 -23.53
N ASN A 61 -27.51 -37.09 -23.71
CA ASN A 61 -27.87 -38.03 -22.67
C ASN A 61 -26.61 -38.68 -22.09
N LEU A 62 -26.47 -38.69 -20.76
CA LEU A 62 -25.38 -39.36 -20.08
C LEU A 62 -25.83 -40.75 -19.61
N GLU A 63 -25.25 -41.77 -20.23
CA GLU A 63 -25.39 -43.16 -19.79
C GLU A 63 -24.84 -43.35 -18.36
N ASN A 64 -25.35 -44.39 -17.68
CA ASN A 64 -25.02 -44.64 -16.27
C ASN A 64 -23.53 -44.91 -16.03
N ASP A 65 -22.83 -45.51 -16.98
CA ASP A 65 -21.38 -45.74 -16.91
C ASP A 65 -20.60 -44.41 -16.91
N LYS A 66 -20.98 -43.45 -17.76
CA LYS A 66 -20.39 -42.10 -17.81
C LYS A 66 -20.67 -41.33 -16.53
N ARG A 67 -21.90 -41.38 -16.03
CA ARG A 67 -22.26 -40.75 -14.74
C ARG A 67 -21.41 -41.32 -13.60
N SER A 68 -21.25 -42.65 -13.57
CA SER A 68 -20.44 -43.34 -12.56
C SER A 68 -18.95 -42.97 -12.70
N ALA A 69 -18.45 -42.84 -13.93
CA ALA A 69 -17.07 -42.42 -14.18
C ALA A 69 -16.81 -40.98 -13.73
N ILE A 70 -17.76 -40.05 -13.95
CA ILE A 70 -17.67 -38.67 -13.47
C ILE A 70 -17.63 -38.65 -11.94
N GLN A 71 -18.57 -39.33 -11.28
CA GLN A 71 -18.61 -39.39 -9.81
C GLN A 71 -17.36 -40.05 -9.23
N GLY A 72 -16.87 -41.13 -9.85
CA GLY A 72 -15.62 -41.78 -9.47
C GLY A 72 -14.42 -40.84 -9.59
N SER A 73 -14.31 -40.11 -10.70
CA SER A 73 -13.22 -39.13 -10.90
C SER A 73 -13.30 -37.96 -9.91
N ILE A 74 -14.49 -37.44 -9.61
CA ILE A 74 -14.69 -36.40 -8.57
C ILE A 74 -14.24 -36.91 -7.19
N SER A 75 -14.43 -38.20 -6.88
CA SER A 75 -14.02 -38.77 -5.59
C SER A 75 -12.50 -38.84 -5.39
N GLU A 76 -11.71 -38.67 -6.46
CA GLU A 76 -10.24 -38.54 -6.37
C GLU A 76 -9.79 -37.13 -5.95
N ILE A 77 -10.72 -36.16 -5.88
CA ILE A 77 -10.43 -34.83 -5.35
C ILE A 77 -10.30 -34.91 -3.82
N SER A 78 -9.23 -34.31 -3.29
CA SER A 78 -8.94 -34.23 -1.86
C SER A 78 -8.74 -32.78 -1.42
N PRO A 79 -9.40 -32.27 -0.36
CA PRO A 79 -10.41 -32.95 0.47
C PRO A 79 -11.65 -33.38 -0.31
N THR A 80 -12.46 -34.29 0.25
CA THR A 80 -13.66 -34.82 -0.42
C THR A 80 -14.58 -33.68 -0.86
N LEU A 81 -14.93 -33.68 -2.15
CA LEU A 81 -15.83 -32.72 -2.76
C LEU A 81 -17.14 -33.41 -3.15
N HIS A 82 -18.27 -32.80 -2.80
CA HIS A 82 -19.59 -33.25 -3.23
C HIS A 82 -20.16 -32.27 -4.26
N CYS A 83 -20.49 -32.78 -5.45
CA CYS A 83 -21.11 -32.03 -6.53
C CYS A 83 -22.46 -32.66 -6.89
N GLU A 84 -23.45 -31.83 -7.22
CA GLU A 84 -24.73 -32.33 -7.73
C GLU A 84 -24.63 -32.54 -9.25
N LEU A 85 -25.06 -33.70 -9.73
CA LEU A 85 -25.13 -34.03 -11.16
C LEU A 85 -26.58 -34.35 -11.53
N TYR A 86 -27.20 -33.49 -12.34
CA TYR A 86 -28.60 -33.63 -12.73
C TYR A 86 -28.83 -33.20 -14.18
N SER A 87 -29.88 -33.74 -14.80
CA SER A 87 -30.29 -33.39 -16.16
C SER A 87 -31.37 -32.30 -16.16
N VAL A 88 -31.37 -31.43 -17.16
CA VAL A 88 -32.41 -30.43 -17.39
C VAL A 88 -32.82 -30.43 -18.86
N ASN A 89 -34.12 -30.27 -19.11
CA ASN A 89 -34.66 -30.13 -20.46
C ASN A 89 -34.78 -28.65 -20.84
N ILE A 90 -34.19 -28.29 -21.98
CA ILE A 90 -34.32 -26.99 -22.63
C ILE A 90 -35.00 -27.23 -23.98
N GLY A 91 -36.29 -26.89 -24.05
CA GLY A 91 -37.12 -27.26 -25.19
C GLY A 91 -37.28 -28.78 -25.30
N ASP A 92 -36.89 -29.32 -26.45
CA ASP A 92 -36.88 -30.76 -26.78
C ASP A 92 -35.53 -31.45 -26.52
N LYS A 93 -34.53 -30.71 -26.05
CA LYS A 93 -33.16 -31.21 -25.81
C LYS A 93 -32.87 -31.37 -24.32
N THR A 94 -32.12 -32.40 -23.96
CA THR A 94 -31.61 -32.62 -22.61
C THR A 94 -30.15 -32.19 -22.50
N ILE A 95 -29.81 -31.51 -21.42
CA ILE A 95 -28.43 -31.22 -21.02
C ILE A 95 -28.18 -31.70 -19.59
N TRP A 96 -26.91 -31.78 -19.20
CA TRP A 96 -26.49 -32.16 -17.86
C TRP A 96 -25.73 -31.05 -17.17
N VAL A 97 -26.02 -30.86 -15.89
CA VAL A 97 -25.42 -29.84 -15.05
C VAL A 97 -24.62 -30.50 -13.95
N ILE A 98 -23.36 -30.09 -13.81
CA ILE A 98 -22.54 -30.36 -12.64
C ILE A 98 -22.47 -29.07 -11.83
N ASP A 99 -23.17 -29.07 -10.69
CA ASP A 99 -23.18 -27.96 -9.74
C ASP A 99 -22.01 -28.14 -8.76
N VAL A 100 -21.02 -27.26 -8.88
CA VAL A 100 -19.78 -27.32 -8.11
C VAL A 100 -19.83 -26.23 -7.03
N PRO A 101 -19.84 -26.60 -5.73
CA PRO A 101 -19.86 -25.61 -4.68
C PRO A 101 -18.50 -24.89 -4.58
N SER A 102 -18.52 -23.65 -4.06
CA SER A 102 -17.28 -23.05 -3.53
C SER A 102 -16.77 -23.92 -2.39
N GLY A 103 -15.59 -24.47 -2.57
CA GLY A 103 -14.96 -25.34 -1.59
C GLY A 103 -14.69 -24.63 -0.26
N LYS A 104 -14.93 -25.32 0.85
CA LYS A 104 -14.70 -24.77 2.20
C LYS A 104 -13.31 -25.12 2.73
N ASP A 105 -12.76 -26.24 2.28
CA ASP A 105 -11.50 -26.80 2.76
C ASP A 105 -10.35 -26.63 1.76
N LYS A 106 -10.34 -25.52 1.03
CA LYS A 106 -9.30 -25.21 0.05
C LYS A 106 -7.89 -25.31 0.69
N PRO A 107 -6.87 -25.80 -0.02
CA PRO A 107 -6.89 -26.19 -1.42
C PRO A 107 -7.46 -27.60 -1.67
N TYR A 108 -8.26 -27.74 -2.72
CA TYR A 108 -8.65 -29.02 -3.32
C TYR A 108 -7.60 -29.44 -4.34
N ILE A 109 -7.22 -30.71 -4.29
CA ILE A 109 -6.14 -31.33 -5.05
C ILE A 109 -6.74 -32.47 -5.83
N PHE A 110 -6.45 -32.52 -7.13
CA PHE A 110 -6.85 -33.63 -7.99
C PHE A 110 -5.61 -34.25 -8.63
N SER A 111 -5.42 -35.57 -8.44
CA SER A 111 -4.26 -36.29 -8.97
C SER A 111 -2.92 -35.60 -8.64
N GLY A 112 -2.75 -35.17 -7.39
CA GLY A 112 -1.56 -34.47 -6.89
C GLY A 112 -1.32 -33.07 -7.46
N SER A 113 -2.31 -32.49 -8.14
CA SER A 113 -2.23 -31.18 -8.78
C SER A 113 -3.30 -30.23 -8.25
N ILE A 114 -2.95 -28.96 -8.07
CA ILE A 114 -3.89 -27.89 -7.72
C ILE A 114 -4.28 -27.16 -9.01
N TYR A 115 -5.58 -27.01 -9.23
CA TYR A 115 -6.14 -26.24 -10.35
C TYR A 115 -6.91 -25.05 -9.78
N VAL A 116 -6.79 -23.88 -10.41
CA VAL A 116 -7.47 -22.64 -10.00
C VAL A 116 -8.14 -21.99 -11.21
N ARG A 117 -9.24 -21.25 -11.01
CA ARG A 117 -9.88 -20.46 -12.08
C ARG A 117 -9.23 -19.09 -12.22
N GLU A 118 -8.77 -18.78 -13.42
CA GLU A 118 -8.31 -17.45 -13.84
C GLU A 118 -9.15 -16.98 -15.03
N GLY A 119 -10.09 -16.06 -14.79
CA GLY A 119 -11.10 -15.72 -15.79
C GLY A 119 -11.92 -16.96 -16.16
N ALA A 120 -12.08 -17.22 -17.46
CA ALA A 120 -12.79 -18.40 -17.95
C ALA A 120 -11.94 -19.69 -18.00
N ASN A 121 -10.65 -19.63 -17.64
CA ASN A 121 -9.74 -20.75 -17.79
C ASN A 121 -9.43 -21.43 -16.47
N SER A 122 -9.33 -22.76 -16.50
CA SER A 122 -8.73 -23.54 -15.41
C SER A 122 -7.24 -23.71 -15.64
N GLN A 123 -6.44 -23.30 -14.67
CA GLN A 123 -4.99 -23.40 -14.73
C GLN A 123 -4.44 -24.27 -13.62
N LYS A 124 -3.50 -25.14 -13.99
CA LYS A 124 -2.71 -25.91 -13.04
C LYS A 124 -1.61 -25.01 -12.46
N LEU A 125 -1.49 -24.95 -11.14
CA LEU A 125 -0.35 -24.31 -10.48
C LEU A 125 0.91 -25.14 -10.73
N ARG A 126 1.98 -24.49 -11.21
CA ARG A 126 3.24 -25.12 -11.61
C ARG A 126 4.43 -24.63 -10.80
N THR A 127 4.41 -23.39 -10.34
CA THR A 127 5.55 -22.80 -9.61
C THR A 127 5.36 -22.87 -8.09
N ALA A 128 6.46 -22.83 -7.35
CA ALA A 128 6.40 -22.78 -5.89
C ALA A 128 5.77 -21.46 -5.39
N GLU A 129 5.96 -20.38 -6.14
CA GLU A 129 5.38 -19.05 -5.88
C GLU A 129 3.85 -19.07 -6.02
N GLU A 130 3.34 -19.63 -7.11
CA GLU A 130 1.90 -19.80 -7.35
C GLU A 130 1.24 -20.63 -6.23
N MET A 131 1.84 -21.78 -5.89
CA MET A 131 1.36 -22.62 -4.79
C MET A 131 1.38 -21.83 -3.47
N ARG A 132 2.46 -21.13 -3.16
CA ARG A 132 2.58 -20.34 -1.93
C ARG A 132 1.50 -19.27 -1.84
N SER A 133 1.28 -18.49 -2.91
CA SER A 133 0.21 -17.47 -2.96
C SER A 133 -1.15 -18.10 -2.70
N PHE A 134 -1.46 -19.22 -3.37
CA PHE A 134 -2.73 -19.89 -3.21
C PHE A 134 -2.96 -20.43 -1.80
N PHE A 135 -1.94 -21.05 -1.18
CA PHE A 135 -2.03 -21.52 0.20
C PHE A 135 -2.15 -20.36 1.20
N GLN A 136 -1.56 -19.19 0.92
CA GLN A 136 -1.77 -17.97 1.72
C GLN A 136 -3.21 -17.47 1.59
N GLU A 137 -3.78 -17.42 0.38
CA GLU A 137 -5.18 -17.06 0.15
C GLU A 137 -6.16 -18.02 0.86
N CYS A 138 -5.82 -19.31 0.90
CA CYS A 138 -6.55 -20.33 1.64
C CYS A 138 -6.33 -20.26 3.17
N ASN A 139 -5.58 -19.28 3.68
CA ASN A 139 -5.20 -19.14 5.08
C ASN A 139 -4.51 -20.38 5.68
N LYS A 140 -3.71 -21.09 4.89
CA LYS A 140 -3.04 -22.33 5.31
C LYS A 140 -1.58 -22.14 5.72
N ILE A 141 -0.88 -21.18 5.12
CA ILE A 141 0.52 -20.90 5.44
C ILE A 141 0.72 -19.42 5.70
N PHE A 142 1.45 -19.09 6.76
CA PHE A 142 1.81 -17.73 7.11
C PHE A 142 3.25 -17.72 7.59
N PHE A 143 4.06 -16.80 7.06
CA PHE A 143 5.47 -16.69 7.45
C PHE A 143 5.62 -16.48 8.96
N ASP A 144 4.78 -15.60 9.51
CA ASP A 144 4.84 -15.19 10.91
C ASP A 144 4.35 -16.26 11.90
N HIS A 145 3.78 -17.37 11.41
CA HIS A 145 3.40 -18.55 12.19
C HIS A 145 4.45 -19.67 12.17
N ILE A 146 5.47 -19.58 11.32
CA ILE A 146 6.53 -20.59 11.24
C ILE A 146 7.28 -20.69 12.60
N PRO A 147 7.57 -21.90 13.10
CA PRO A 147 8.40 -22.08 14.29
C PRO A 147 9.80 -21.50 14.11
N CYS A 148 10.18 -20.61 15.02
CA CYS A 148 11.46 -19.91 15.06
C CYS A 148 12.37 -20.53 16.12
N HIS A 149 13.05 -21.64 15.77
CA HIS A 149 13.86 -22.41 16.73
C HIS A 149 15.08 -21.68 17.29
N TRP A 150 15.57 -20.64 16.62
CA TRP A 150 16.78 -19.92 17.04
C TRP A 150 16.48 -18.78 18.02
N PHE A 151 15.21 -18.40 18.22
CA PHE A 151 14.83 -17.26 19.03
C PHE A 151 14.10 -17.72 20.30
N ASN A 152 14.62 -17.32 21.46
CA ASN A 152 13.96 -17.50 22.74
C ASN A 152 13.50 -16.14 23.26
N ILE A 153 12.18 -15.93 23.33
CA ILE A 153 11.59 -14.65 23.73
C ILE A 153 11.97 -14.20 25.15
N TYR A 154 12.34 -15.12 26.05
CA TYR A 154 12.72 -14.78 27.42
C TYR A 154 14.18 -14.34 27.56
N THR A 155 15.02 -14.60 26.57
CA THR A 155 16.46 -14.25 26.60
C THR A 155 16.87 -13.27 25.51
N ASP A 156 16.24 -13.38 24.35
CA ASP A 156 16.68 -12.71 23.12
C ASP A 156 15.80 -11.49 22.77
N ALA A 157 14.64 -11.37 23.41
CA ALA A 157 13.77 -10.22 23.21
C ALA A 157 14.43 -8.92 23.69
N ASP A 158 14.08 -7.83 23.02
CA ASP A 158 14.38 -6.48 23.45
C ASP A 158 13.46 -6.11 24.61
N GLU A 159 14.05 -5.89 25.78
CA GLU A 159 13.31 -5.49 26.98
C GLU A 159 12.58 -4.15 26.78
N GLN A 160 13.17 -3.23 26.02
CA GLN A 160 12.52 -1.97 25.69
C GLN A 160 11.30 -2.20 24.81
N MET A 161 11.38 -3.12 23.85
CA MET A 161 10.26 -3.46 22.98
C MET A 161 9.09 -4.08 23.76
N ILE A 162 9.35 -4.92 24.76
CA ILE A 162 8.30 -5.46 25.63
C ILE A 162 7.61 -4.33 26.41
N LYS A 163 8.40 -3.38 26.94
CA LYS A 163 7.87 -2.20 27.65
C LYS A 163 7.03 -1.32 26.72
N ASP A 164 7.53 -1.03 25.53
CA ASP A 164 6.84 -0.23 24.52
C ASP A 164 5.53 -0.90 24.11
N PHE A 165 5.56 -2.21 23.84
CA PHE A 165 4.36 -2.98 23.53
C PHE A 165 3.33 -2.88 24.65
N ARG A 166 3.73 -3.04 25.92
CA ARG A 166 2.82 -2.93 27.07
C ARG A 166 2.17 -1.55 27.15
N THR A 167 2.95 -0.50 26.93
CA THR A 167 2.48 0.89 26.95
C THR A 167 1.46 1.13 25.84
N GLU A 168 1.81 0.83 24.59
CA GLU A 168 0.94 1.05 23.44
C GLU A 168 -0.31 0.17 23.49
N ALA A 169 -0.17 -1.07 23.94
CA ALA A 169 -1.30 -1.99 24.14
C ALA A 169 -2.11 -1.71 25.43
N LYS A 170 -1.72 -0.71 26.24
CA LYS A 170 -2.40 -0.35 27.49
C LYS A 170 -2.58 -1.56 28.41
N LEU A 171 -1.55 -2.40 28.52
CA LEU A 171 -1.54 -3.60 29.35
C LEU A 171 -1.25 -3.26 30.81
N SER A 172 -1.86 -4.03 31.73
CA SER A 172 -1.60 -3.86 33.16
C SER A 172 -0.11 -4.15 33.47
N PRO A 173 0.57 -3.28 34.24
CA PRO A 173 1.93 -3.55 34.70
C PRO A 173 2.07 -4.84 35.51
N SER A 174 0.99 -5.29 36.17
CA SER A 174 1.00 -6.48 37.04
C SER A 174 0.86 -7.81 36.31
N THR A 175 0.43 -7.84 35.05
CA THR A 175 0.29 -9.09 34.29
C THR A 175 1.68 -9.63 33.97
N PRO A 176 2.04 -10.90 34.24
CA PRO A 176 3.35 -11.43 33.87
C PRO A 176 3.55 -11.54 32.36
N ASP A 177 4.78 -11.35 31.87
CA ASP A 177 5.10 -11.42 30.44
C ASP A 177 4.76 -12.77 29.81
N LYS A 178 5.00 -13.87 30.55
CA LYS A 178 4.60 -15.22 30.11
C LYS A 178 3.12 -15.29 29.73
N GLN A 179 2.25 -14.75 30.58
CA GLN A 179 0.80 -14.73 30.31
C GLN A 179 0.46 -13.84 29.11
N ILE A 180 1.15 -12.70 28.95
CA ILE A 180 0.99 -11.84 27.78
C ILE A 180 1.34 -12.61 26.51
N PHE A 181 2.48 -13.29 26.48
CA PHE A 181 2.95 -14.03 25.32
C PHE A 181 2.05 -15.22 24.95
N GLU A 182 1.50 -15.91 25.94
CA GLU A 182 0.50 -16.98 25.74
C GLU A 182 -0.81 -16.43 25.15
N ASN A 183 -1.34 -15.34 25.71
CA ASN A 183 -2.58 -14.71 25.23
C ASN A 183 -2.45 -14.11 23.81
N LEU A 184 -1.24 -13.73 23.42
CA LEU A 184 -0.93 -13.24 22.07
C LEU A 184 -0.61 -14.38 21.09
N GLU A 185 -0.66 -15.63 21.55
CA GLU A 185 -0.38 -16.82 20.75
C GLU A 185 1.01 -16.77 20.08
N LEU A 186 2.03 -16.26 20.80
CA LEU A 186 3.39 -16.12 20.26
C LEU A 186 4.11 -17.46 20.04
N PHE A 187 3.53 -18.55 20.53
CA PHE A 187 4.08 -19.90 20.44
C PHE A 187 3.22 -20.79 19.54
N THR A 188 3.86 -21.71 18.84
CA THR A 188 3.19 -22.86 18.20
C THR A 188 2.58 -23.78 19.25
N GLU A 189 1.70 -24.70 18.85
CA GLU A 189 1.12 -25.73 19.72
C GLU A 189 2.19 -26.55 20.48
N ASN A 190 3.36 -26.77 19.86
CA ASN A 190 4.48 -27.48 20.47
C ASN A 190 5.38 -26.58 21.35
N GLY A 191 4.96 -25.35 21.66
CA GLY A 191 5.68 -24.43 22.55
C GLY A 191 6.88 -23.70 21.93
N THR A 192 7.16 -23.86 20.64
CA THR A 192 8.22 -23.09 19.95
C THR A 192 7.74 -21.69 19.62
N VAL A 193 8.56 -20.66 19.81
CA VAL A 193 8.22 -19.27 19.44
C VAL A 193 8.03 -19.16 17.92
N LYS A 194 7.08 -18.34 17.47
CA LYS A 194 6.82 -18.11 16.05
C LYS A 194 7.70 -16.99 15.46
N ASN A 195 7.97 -17.03 14.16
CA ASN A 195 8.75 -16.00 13.45
C ASN A 195 8.21 -14.58 13.70
N GLY A 196 6.88 -14.39 13.73
CA GLY A 196 6.28 -13.10 14.01
C GLY A 196 6.70 -12.53 15.37
N ALA A 197 6.82 -13.36 16.40
CA ALA A 197 7.32 -12.95 17.71
C ALA A 197 8.81 -12.56 17.65
N ALA A 198 9.65 -13.32 16.95
CA ALA A 198 11.06 -12.98 16.77
C ALA A 198 11.25 -11.64 16.04
N MET A 199 10.44 -11.39 15.01
CA MET A 199 10.44 -10.15 14.24
C MET A 199 9.95 -8.95 15.03
N PHE A 200 8.95 -9.15 15.90
CA PHE A 200 8.30 -8.07 16.63
C PHE A 200 8.95 -7.75 17.97
N PHE A 201 9.57 -8.72 18.64
CA PHE A 201 10.19 -8.55 19.95
C PHE A 201 11.70 -8.72 19.95
N GLY A 202 12.31 -9.24 18.89
CA GLY A 202 13.77 -9.44 18.82
C GLY A 202 14.54 -8.14 18.66
N LYS A 203 15.76 -8.10 19.21
CA LYS A 203 16.66 -6.93 19.13
C LYS A 203 17.19 -6.68 17.72
N GLN A 204 17.53 -7.74 16.99
CA GLN A 204 18.16 -7.68 15.66
C GLN A 204 17.69 -8.86 14.78
N PRO A 205 16.38 -8.96 14.47
CA PRO A 205 15.84 -10.05 13.66
C PRO A 205 16.49 -10.14 12.28
N GLU A 206 16.98 -9.02 11.75
CA GLU A 206 17.66 -8.95 10.46
C GLU A 206 18.93 -9.82 10.36
N ARG A 207 19.55 -10.21 11.49
CA ARG A 207 20.68 -11.16 11.46
C ARG A 207 20.29 -12.54 10.93
N LYS A 208 19.01 -12.89 11.01
CA LYS A 208 18.44 -14.15 10.50
C LYS A 208 17.46 -13.93 9.35
N PHE A 209 16.91 -12.72 9.25
CA PHE A 209 16.05 -12.29 8.17
C PHE A 209 16.64 -11.02 7.51
N PRO A 210 17.74 -11.11 6.71
CA PRO A 210 18.50 -9.94 6.25
C PRO A 210 17.68 -8.86 5.53
N HIS A 211 16.56 -9.25 4.96
CA HIS A 211 15.68 -8.40 4.15
C HIS A 211 14.53 -7.79 4.94
N ALA A 212 14.38 -8.17 6.21
CA ALA A 212 13.45 -7.61 7.18
C ALA A 212 13.95 -6.26 7.71
N VAL A 213 14.21 -5.35 6.79
CA VAL A 213 14.65 -3.98 7.06
C VAL A 213 13.79 -3.02 6.27
N THR A 214 13.65 -1.81 6.80
CA THR A 214 12.99 -0.69 6.12
C THR A 214 14.06 0.29 5.68
N ARG A 215 14.23 0.47 4.37
CA ARG A 215 15.25 1.37 3.81
C ARG A 215 14.61 2.67 3.38
N CYS A 216 15.12 3.79 3.88
CA CYS A 216 14.68 5.14 3.56
C CYS A 216 15.74 5.83 2.71
N VAL A 217 15.36 6.36 1.55
CA VAL A 217 16.27 7.04 0.62
C VAL A 217 15.69 8.39 0.23
N LEU A 218 16.48 9.45 0.37
CA LEU A 218 16.13 10.79 -0.10
C LEU A 218 16.89 11.07 -1.40
N PHE A 219 16.15 11.37 -2.46
CA PHE A 219 16.70 11.78 -3.74
C PHE A 219 16.59 13.30 -3.94
N LYS A 220 17.51 13.87 -4.71
CA LYS A 220 17.39 15.22 -5.25
C LYS A 220 16.65 15.18 -6.59
N GLY A 221 15.59 15.97 -6.74
CA GLY A 221 14.78 15.98 -7.95
C GLY A 221 13.73 14.87 -7.96
N THR A 222 13.23 14.54 -9.15
CA THR A 222 12.14 13.57 -9.36
C THR A 222 12.62 12.21 -9.85
N ASN A 223 13.94 12.02 -9.99
CA ASN A 223 14.58 10.81 -10.47
C ASN A 223 15.54 10.21 -9.43
N LYS A 224 15.98 8.97 -9.67
CA LYS A 224 16.84 8.22 -8.73
C LYS A 224 18.34 8.42 -8.99
N VAL A 225 18.76 9.60 -9.47
CA VAL A 225 20.16 9.85 -9.89
C VAL A 225 21.03 10.31 -8.71
N TYR A 226 20.53 11.25 -7.90
CA TYR A 226 21.31 11.88 -6.84
C TYR A 226 20.72 11.54 -5.47
N ILE A 227 21.44 10.73 -4.69
CA ILE A 227 21.06 10.37 -3.32
C ILE A 227 21.62 11.41 -2.36
N ILE A 228 20.73 11.99 -1.53
CA ILE A 228 21.08 12.94 -0.46
C ILE A 228 21.25 12.22 0.87
N ASP A 229 20.40 11.22 1.15
CA ASP A 229 20.42 10.44 2.39
C ASP A 229 19.98 9.00 2.10
N ASP A 230 20.58 8.03 2.79
CA ASP A 230 20.29 6.60 2.65
C ASP A 230 20.47 5.92 4.01
N LYS A 231 19.37 5.38 4.53
CA LYS A 231 19.30 4.75 5.85
C LYS A 231 18.58 3.42 5.75
N ALA A 232 19.15 2.39 6.36
CA ALA A 232 18.49 1.11 6.57
C ALA A 232 18.18 0.93 8.05
N PHE A 233 16.91 0.73 8.37
CA PHE A 233 16.41 0.53 9.72
C PHE A 233 16.10 -0.96 9.94
N GLY A 234 16.86 -1.57 10.85
CA GLY A 234 16.64 -2.93 11.34
C GLY A 234 16.04 -2.92 12.75
N GLY A 235 16.22 -4.00 13.51
CA GLY A 235 15.59 -4.16 14.81
C GLY A 235 14.13 -4.60 14.70
N SER A 236 13.38 -4.46 15.80
CA SER A 236 11.99 -4.91 15.83
C SER A 236 11.13 -4.18 14.81
N LEU A 237 10.05 -4.79 14.33
CA LEU A 237 9.17 -4.15 13.34
C LEU A 237 8.60 -2.81 13.84
N TYR A 238 8.35 -2.67 15.15
CA TYR A 238 7.92 -1.41 15.72
C TYR A 238 9.03 -0.37 15.77
N GLN A 239 10.28 -0.77 16.07
CA GLN A 239 11.44 0.13 15.98
C GLN A 239 11.65 0.61 14.55
N GLN A 240 11.52 -0.26 13.55
CA GLN A 240 11.61 0.13 12.14
C GLN A 240 10.54 1.17 11.78
N TYR A 241 9.30 0.99 12.24
CA TYR A 241 8.23 1.97 12.08
C TYR A 241 8.59 3.33 12.72
N LEU A 242 9.02 3.34 13.99
CA LEU A 242 9.37 4.58 14.69
C LEU A 242 10.54 5.32 14.02
N GLN A 243 11.56 4.58 13.59
CA GLN A 243 12.74 5.14 12.93
C GLN A 243 12.38 5.71 11.54
N ALA A 244 11.54 5.00 10.78
CA ALA A 244 11.04 5.48 9.49
C ALA A 244 10.19 6.76 9.63
N MET A 245 9.28 6.81 10.61
CA MET A 245 8.48 8.00 10.91
C MET A 245 9.35 9.18 11.32
N SER A 246 10.30 8.96 12.24
CA SER A 246 11.25 10.01 12.67
C SER A 246 12.11 10.50 11.52
N TRP A 247 12.52 9.60 10.60
CA TRP A 247 13.24 9.98 9.40
C TRP A 247 12.37 10.87 8.49
N LEU A 248 11.12 10.49 8.23
CA LEU A 248 10.18 11.29 7.43
C LEU A 248 9.97 12.69 8.05
N GLU A 249 9.69 12.76 9.36
CA GLU A 249 9.53 14.02 10.10
C GLU A 249 10.76 14.93 9.97
N SER A 250 11.97 14.36 9.93
CA SER A 250 13.20 15.13 9.79
C SER A 250 13.43 15.72 8.40
N LYS A 251 12.73 15.21 7.37
CA LYS A 251 12.90 15.62 5.96
C LYS A 251 11.70 16.38 5.40
N LEU A 252 10.51 16.14 5.95
CA LEU A 252 9.29 16.82 5.55
C LEU A 252 9.28 18.27 6.02
N GLN A 253 8.69 19.13 5.21
CA GLN A 253 8.42 20.51 5.59
C GLN A 253 7.22 20.59 6.53
N VAL A 254 7.35 21.44 7.54
CA VAL A 254 6.29 21.74 8.51
C VAL A 254 6.08 23.25 8.56
N ALA A 255 4.84 23.66 8.34
CA ALA A 255 4.39 25.02 8.59
C ALA A 255 3.80 25.13 10.00
N TYR A 256 3.93 26.30 10.62
CA TYR A 256 3.35 26.56 11.94
C TYR A 256 2.23 27.57 11.81
N LYS A 257 1.04 27.20 12.27
CA LYS A 257 -0.10 28.11 12.40
C LYS A 257 -0.28 28.46 13.87
N ILE A 258 -0.20 29.76 14.17
CA ILE A 258 -0.37 30.29 15.52
C ILE A 258 -1.72 31.02 15.55
N GLU A 259 -2.73 30.38 16.13
CA GLU A 259 -4.04 31.00 16.38
C GLU A 259 -4.29 31.14 17.88
N GLY A 260 -4.46 32.38 18.35
CA GLY A 260 -4.77 32.69 19.75
C GLY A 260 -3.63 32.38 20.72
N ALA A 261 -4.00 32.09 21.98
CA ALA A 261 -3.06 31.73 23.06
C ALA A 261 -2.83 30.21 23.19
N GLY A 262 -3.32 29.42 22.22
CA GLY A 262 -3.22 27.97 22.22
C GLY A 262 -1.85 27.45 21.76
N PRO A 263 -1.60 26.14 21.89
CA PRO A 263 -0.41 25.50 21.31
C PRO A 263 -0.34 25.72 19.80
N ARG A 264 0.87 25.88 19.27
CA ARG A 264 1.12 26.00 17.83
C ARG A 264 0.59 24.76 17.11
N GLU A 265 -0.12 24.95 16.01
CA GLU A 265 -0.55 23.86 15.13
C GLU A 265 0.54 23.60 14.08
N GLU A 266 0.97 22.34 13.99
CA GLU A 266 1.99 21.89 13.03
C GLU A 266 1.29 21.32 11.79
N ILE A 267 1.47 21.99 10.64
CA ILE A 267 0.86 21.62 9.36
C ILE A 267 1.97 21.03 8.48
N TRP A 268 1.99 19.72 8.39
CA TRP A 268 2.94 18.98 7.56
C TRP A 268 2.54 19.04 6.09
N GLU A 269 3.53 19.14 5.20
CA GLU A 269 3.29 19.20 3.75
C GLU A 269 2.62 17.94 3.18
N ILE A 270 2.79 16.80 3.87
CA ILE A 270 1.99 15.59 3.70
C ILE A 270 1.63 15.11 5.12
N PRO A 271 0.35 14.85 5.43
CA PRO A 271 -0.07 14.42 6.76
C PRO A 271 0.67 13.17 7.25
N LEU A 272 1.26 13.22 8.45
CA LEU A 272 2.00 12.08 9.02
C LEU A 272 1.14 10.83 9.21
N THR A 273 -0.17 11.00 9.38
CA THR A 273 -1.13 9.90 9.52
C THR A 273 -1.18 8.99 8.29
N VAL A 274 -0.93 9.50 7.08
CA VAL A 274 -0.90 8.64 5.89
C VAL A 274 0.35 7.77 5.84
N PHE A 275 1.49 8.29 6.30
CA PHE A 275 2.72 7.51 6.41
C PHE A 275 2.62 6.46 7.51
N LYS A 276 1.98 6.79 8.64
CA LYS A 276 1.70 5.80 9.68
C LYS A 276 0.95 4.60 9.11
N GLU A 277 -0.15 4.86 8.40
CA GLU A 277 -0.97 3.80 7.79
C GLU A 277 -0.17 3.00 6.76
N ALA A 278 0.53 3.68 5.85
CA ALA A 278 1.28 3.05 4.77
C ALA A 278 2.44 2.18 5.28
N ILE A 279 3.19 2.63 6.29
CA ILE A 279 4.34 1.89 6.84
C ILE A 279 3.85 0.67 7.62
N ILE A 280 2.81 0.81 8.46
CA ILE A 280 2.26 -0.34 9.21
C ILE A 280 1.68 -1.37 8.25
N ASN A 281 1.02 -0.93 7.17
CA ASN A 281 0.55 -1.83 6.12
C ASN A 281 1.71 -2.49 5.38
N ALA A 282 2.78 -1.76 5.07
CA ALA A 282 3.98 -2.35 4.46
C ALA A 282 4.57 -3.46 5.35
N LEU A 283 4.82 -3.17 6.64
CA LEU A 283 5.37 -4.14 7.60
C LEU A 283 4.48 -5.36 7.80
N SER A 284 3.15 -5.18 7.83
CA SER A 284 2.19 -6.25 8.08
C SER A 284 1.90 -7.09 6.84
N HIS A 285 1.93 -6.50 5.64
CA HIS A 285 1.60 -7.18 4.38
C HIS A 285 2.82 -7.57 3.53
N ARG A 286 4.05 -7.29 4.00
CA ARG A 286 5.29 -7.69 3.33
C ARG A 286 5.33 -9.20 3.11
N ASP A 287 5.74 -9.62 1.91
CA ASP A 287 6.13 -11.01 1.70
C ASP A 287 7.50 -11.27 2.33
N TYR A 288 7.51 -11.88 3.51
CA TYR A 288 8.75 -12.23 4.21
C TYR A 288 9.47 -13.47 3.67
N TYR A 289 8.89 -14.18 2.71
CA TYR A 289 9.61 -15.19 1.94
C TYR A 289 10.50 -14.57 0.86
N GLU A 290 10.19 -13.36 0.40
CA GLU A 290 11.00 -12.65 -0.60
C GLU A 290 12.30 -12.14 0.03
N GLN A 291 13.41 -12.63 -0.52
CA GLN A 291 14.77 -12.31 -0.08
C GLN A 291 15.43 -11.26 -0.98
N GLY A 292 14.97 -11.03 -2.20
CA GLY A 292 15.60 -10.07 -3.12
C GLY A 292 15.32 -8.61 -2.80
N ALA A 293 14.35 -8.31 -1.93
CA ALA A 293 13.83 -6.95 -1.76
C ALA A 293 13.47 -6.61 -0.30
N SER A 294 13.53 -5.32 0.03
CA SER A 294 13.16 -4.76 1.33
C SER A 294 12.08 -3.70 1.16
N ILE A 295 11.44 -3.28 2.26
CA ILE A 295 10.52 -2.14 2.21
C ILE A 295 11.35 -0.91 1.88
N MET A 296 10.92 -0.15 0.88
CA MET A 296 11.58 1.07 0.44
C MET A 296 10.68 2.27 0.71
N ILE A 297 11.20 3.27 1.39
CA ILE A 297 10.58 4.59 1.56
C ILE A 297 11.46 5.58 0.80
N GLU A 298 10.98 6.03 -0.35
CA GLU A 298 11.76 6.88 -1.26
C GLU A 298 11.12 8.27 -1.31
N MET A 299 11.89 9.28 -0.90
CA MET A 299 11.45 10.68 -0.95
C MET A 299 12.09 11.40 -2.12
N PHE A 300 11.25 12.10 -2.89
CA PHE A 300 11.60 12.95 -4.01
C PHE A 300 11.13 14.38 -3.75
N ASP A 301 11.56 15.31 -4.62
CA ASP A 301 11.15 16.71 -4.56
C ASP A 301 9.64 16.89 -4.74
N ASP A 302 8.94 15.96 -5.40
CA ASP A 302 7.52 16.05 -5.73
C ASP A 302 6.62 15.02 -5.02
N ARG A 303 7.19 13.97 -4.41
CA ARG A 303 6.42 12.88 -3.79
C ARG A 303 7.20 12.04 -2.80
N VAL A 304 6.50 11.20 -2.05
CA VAL A 304 7.05 10.11 -1.26
C VAL A 304 6.45 8.80 -1.76
N GLU A 305 7.28 7.80 -2.03
CA GLU A 305 6.88 6.46 -2.45
C GLU A 305 7.17 5.47 -1.32
N ILE A 306 6.21 4.60 -1.00
CA ILE A 306 6.40 3.47 -0.07
C ILE A 306 6.15 2.19 -0.85
N SER A 307 7.22 1.48 -1.18
CA SER A 307 7.18 0.22 -1.90
C SER A 307 7.38 -0.97 -0.97
N ASN A 308 6.49 -1.95 -1.08
CA ASN A 308 6.47 -3.16 -0.28
C ASN A 308 6.68 -4.40 -1.18
N PRO A 309 7.64 -5.29 -0.85
CA PRO A 309 7.81 -6.56 -1.55
C PRO A 309 6.55 -7.44 -1.46
N GLY A 310 6.17 -7.98 -2.62
CA GLY A 310 4.94 -8.75 -2.80
C GLY A 310 3.76 -7.87 -3.20
N GLY A 311 3.13 -8.17 -4.33
CA GLY A 311 1.95 -7.47 -4.84
C GLY A 311 0.71 -7.64 -3.94
N LEU A 312 -0.49 -7.43 -4.48
CA LEU A 312 -1.70 -7.76 -3.74
C LEU A 312 -1.97 -9.26 -3.77
N LEU A 313 -2.54 -9.80 -2.68
CA LEU A 313 -3.17 -11.12 -2.75
C LEU A 313 -4.33 -11.03 -3.76
N PRO A 314 -4.51 -12.00 -4.67
CA PRO A 314 -5.57 -11.98 -5.70
C PRO A 314 -6.95 -11.63 -5.16
N ILE A 315 -7.34 -12.17 -4.01
CA ILE A 315 -8.61 -11.87 -3.35
C ILE A 315 -8.75 -10.41 -2.88
N VAL A 316 -7.64 -9.76 -2.53
CA VAL A 316 -7.57 -8.34 -2.19
C VAL A 316 -7.55 -7.50 -3.46
N ALA A 317 -6.82 -7.92 -4.49
CA ALA A 317 -6.78 -7.24 -5.78
C ALA A 317 -8.18 -7.10 -6.40
N LYS A 318 -9.00 -8.17 -6.35
CA LYS A 318 -10.39 -8.15 -6.84
C LYS A 318 -11.29 -7.13 -6.14
N ASN A 319 -11.00 -6.78 -4.88
CA ASN A 319 -11.82 -5.87 -4.06
C ASN A 319 -10.94 -4.83 -3.35
N PHE A 320 -9.98 -4.26 -4.08
CA PHE A 320 -9.00 -3.34 -3.53
C PHE A 320 -9.70 -2.14 -2.87
N GLY A 321 -9.23 -1.75 -1.67
CA GLY A 321 -9.85 -0.68 -0.88
C GLY A 321 -11.10 -1.08 -0.08
N HIS A 322 -11.68 -2.27 -0.33
CA HIS A 322 -12.91 -2.73 0.35
C HIS A 322 -12.75 -4.03 1.12
N LYS A 323 -11.74 -4.84 0.79
CA LYS A 323 -11.42 -6.08 1.50
C LYS A 323 -9.97 -6.05 1.98
N SER A 324 -9.76 -6.51 3.22
CA SER A 324 -8.42 -6.63 3.80
C SER A 324 -8.11 -8.08 4.13
N MET A 325 -6.97 -8.57 3.62
CA MET A 325 -6.35 -9.82 4.05
C MET A 325 -4.85 -9.60 4.20
N THR A 326 -4.29 -10.09 5.30
CA THR A 326 -2.88 -9.91 5.64
C THR A 326 -2.07 -11.18 5.41
N ARG A 327 -0.85 -11.02 4.91
CA ARG A 327 0.14 -12.10 4.78
C ARG A 327 0.71 -12.54 6.12
N ASN A 328 0.66 -11.65 7.11
CA ASN A 328 1.23 -11.85 8.43
C ASN A 328 0.18 -11.49 9.51
N PRO A 329 -0.80 -12.39 9.76
CA PRO A 329 -1.88 -12.16 10.72
C PRO A 329 -1.43 -12.00 12.17
N LEU A 330 -0.37 -12.67 12.61
CA LEU A 330 0.19 -12.49 13.95
C LEU A 330 0.82 -11.10 14.07
N ILE A 331 1.66 -10.69 13.11
CA ILE A 331 2.28 -9.36 13.10
C ILE A 331 1.21 -8.26 13.05
N PHE A 332 0.23 -8.39 12.15
CA PHE A 332 -0.89 -7.44 12.06
C PHE A 332 -1.73 -7.41 13.35
N GLY A 333 -1.92 -8.58 13.98
CA GLY A 333 -2.59 -8.70 15.27
C GLY A 333 -1.86 -7.96 16.39
N LEU A 334 -0.52 -7.98 16.41
CA LEU A 334 0.30 -7.24 17.36
C LEU A 334 0.17 -5.72 17.15
N PHE A 335 0.25 -5.23 15.92
CA PHE A 335 0.01 -3.82 15.62
C PHE A 335 -1.41 -3.36 15.95
N THR A 336 -2.41 -4.23 15.72
CA THR A 336 -3.80 -3.98 16.13
C THR A 336 -3.88 -3.85 17.65
N ARG A 337 -3.20 -4.76 18.39
CA ARG A 337 -3.20 -4.77 19.86
C ARG A 337 -2.57 -3.50 20.44
N MET A 338 -1.60 -2.91 19.73
CA MET A 338 -0.98 -1.62 20.03
C MET A 338 -1.80 -0.41 19.57
N HIS A 339 -3.00 -0.60 19.00
CA HIS A 339 -3.84 0.48 18.47
C HIS A 339 -3.19 1.31 17.35
N LEU A 340 -2.30 0.68 16.56
CA LEU A 340 -1.62 1.33 15.44
C LEU A 340 -2.35 1.12 14.10
N VAL A 341 -3.21 0.10 14.01
CA VAL A 341 -4.02 -0.23 12.83
C VAL A 341 -5.38 -0.81 13.22
N GLU A 342 -6.35 -0.75 12.31
CA GLU A 342 -7.72 -1.27 12.48
C GLU A 342 -8.02 -2.45 11.56
N ARG A 343 -8.92 -3.35 11.97
CA ARG A 343 -9.27 -4.57 11.21
C ARG A 343 -10.39 -4.40 10.18
N VAL A 344 -10.87 -3.18 9.94
CA VAL A 344 -12.11 -2.92 9.18
C VAL A 344 -11.89 -2.46 7.73
N ALA A 345 -10.72 -2.77 7.14
CA ALA A 345 -10.34 -2.34 5.78
C ALA A 345 -10.46 -0.82 5.53
N SER A 346 -10.36 -0.01 6.60
CA SER A 346 -10.49 1.46 6.57
C SER A 346 -9.20 2.18 6.17
N GLY A 347 -8.06 1.48 6.12
CA GLY A 347 -6.74 2.09 5.93
C GLY A 347 -6.59 2.92 4.66
N ILE A 348 -6.91 2.34 3.50
CA ILE A 348 -6.84 3.04 2.21
C ILE A 348 -7.83 4.20 2.15
N PRO A 349 -9.14 4.02 2.44
CA PRO A 349 -10.09 5.13 2.49
C PRO A 349 -9.65 6.25 3.44
N ARG A 350 -9.08 5.91 4.60
CA ARG A 350 -8.57 6.89 5.56
C ARG A 350 -7.41 7.70 5.00
N MET A 351 -6.47 7.07 4.29
CA MET A 351 -5.38 7.80 3.63
C MET A 351 -5.91 8.75 2.56
N GLN A 352 -6.88 8.30 1.75
CA GLN A 352 -7.51 9.15 0.72
C GLN A 352 -8.22 10.35 1.34
N GLU A 353 -9.03 10.14 2.38
CA GLU A 353 -9.75 11.22 3.06
C GLU A 353 -8.78 12.20 3.73
N THR A 354 -7.76 11.69 4.42
CA THR A 354 -6.73 12.54 5.05
C THR A 354 -6.03 13.44 4.03
N MET A 355 -5.67 12.91 2.85
CA MET A 355 -5.05 13.70 1.78
C MET A 355 -6.02 14.74 1.24
N ARG A 356 -7.29 14.38 1.06
CA ARG A 356 -8.36 15.28 0.60
C ARG A 356 -8.60 16.43 1.57
N GLU A 357 -8.69 16.15 2.87
CA GLU A 357 -8.82 17.15 3.93
C GLU A 357 -7.63 18.14 3.94
N ALA A 358 -6.44 17.64 3.59
CA ALA A 358 -5.23 18.46 3.44
C ALA A 358 -5.13 19.20 2.08
N ASN A 359 -6.14 19.09 1.21
CA ASN A 359 -6.12 19.62 -0.17
C ASN A 359 -4.97 19.08 -1.03
N LEU A 360 -4.59 17.83 -0.80
CA LEU A 360 -3.55 17.13 -1.55
C LEU A 360 -4.19 16.13 -2.54
N PRO A 361 -3.50 15.77 -3.63
CA PRO A 361 -3.92 14.66 -4.47
C PRO A 361 -4.07 13.37 -3.64
N GLU A 362 -5.09 12.57 -3.95
CA GLU A 362 -5.24 11.25 -3.33
C GLU A 362 -4.01 10.37 -3.64
N PRO A 363 -3.66 9.42 -2.75
CA PRO A 363 -2.54 8.51 -2.99
C PRO A 363 -2.76 7.65 -4.22
N GLU A 364 -1.72 7.45 -5.02
CA GLU A 364 -1.72 6.51 -6.15
C GLU A 364 -1.18 5.15 -5.69
N PHE A 365 -1.81 4.07 -6.11
CA PHE A 365 -1.40 2.71 -5.75
C PHE A 365 -1.02 1.92 -7.00
N HIS A 366 0.24 1.48 -7.07
CA HIS A 366 0.72 0.58 -8.10
C HIS A 366 0.80 -0.84 -7.55
N THR A 367 0.24 -1.80 -8.27
CA THR A 367 0.11 -3.20 -7.79
C THR A 367 0.86 -4.21 -8.67
N GLU A 368 1.53 -3.75 -9.72
CA GLU A 368 2.29 -4.59 -10.64
C GLU A 368 3.67 -4.93 -10.06
N GLY A 369 3.90 -6.23 -9.80
CA GLY A 369 5.14 -6.72 -9.18
C GLY A 369 5.21 -6.42 -7.67
N MET A 370 5.53 -5.18 -7.30
CA MET A 370 5.55 -4.71 -5.91
C MET A 370 4.38 -3.76 -5.65
N PHE A 371 3.81 -3.82 -4.46
CA PHE A 371 2.82 -2.84 -4.05
C PHE A 371 3.52 -1.52 -3.72
N THR A 372 3.17 -0.42 -4.38
CA THR A 372 3.73 0.90 -4.11
C THR A 372 2.62 1.91 -3.89
N ALA A 373 2.67 2.61 -2.75
CA ALA A 373 1.82 3.77 -2.47
C ALA A 373 2.61 5.07 -2.74
N VAL A 374 2.06 5.96 -3.55
CA VAL A 374 2.68 7.23 -3.95
C VAL A 374 1.88 8.38 -3.36
N PHE A 375 2.54 9.18 -2.51
CA PHE A 375 1.98 10.36 -1.88
C PHE A 375 2.58 11.59 -2.55
N LYS A 376 1.80 12.23 -3.42
CA LYS A 376 2.23 13.47 -4.06
C LYS A 376 2.22 14.60 -3.05
N ARG A 377 3.25 15.44 -3.09
CA ARG A 377 3.19 16.75 -2.45
C ARG A 377 2.07 17.52 -3.15
N GLY A 378 1.45 18.44 -2.43
CA GLY A 378 0.48 19.35 -3.03
C GLY A 378 1.14 19.97 -4.25
N ILE A 379 0.35 20.33 -5.27
CA ILE A 379 0.85 21.27 -6.28
C ILE A 379 1.33 22.44 -5.43
N SER A 380 2.65 22.54 -5.22
CA SER A 380 3.29 23.76 -4.81
C SER A 380 2.59 24.77 -5.68
N ILE A 381 1.91 25.77 -5.10
CA ILE A 381 1.55 26.96 -5.87
C ILE A 381 2.82 27.19 -6.66
N LYS A 382 2.77 26.88 -7.96
CA LYS A 382 3.98 26.90 -8.75
C LYS A 382 4.36 28.35 -8.55
N ASN A 383 5.45 28.59 -7.84
CA ASN A 383 6.39 29.54 -8.33
C ASN A 383 6.52 29.11 -9.78
N GLU A 384 5.77 29.77 -10.66
CA GLU A 384 6.00 29.71 -12.06
C GLU A 384 7.47 30.04 -12.14
N ILE A 385 8.29 29.00 -12.32
CA ILE A 385 9.64 29.16 -12.79
C ILE A 385 9.44 29.57 -14.24
N ILE A 386 9.03 30.83 -14.41
CA ILE A 386 9.60 31.67 -15.44
C ILE A 386 11.09 31.53 -15.21
N ASN A 387 11.80 31.12 -16.25
CA ASN A 387 13.22 30.85 -16.26
C ASN A 387 13.99 32.17 -16.02
N VAL A 388 13.91 32.71 -14.81
CA VAL A 388 14.60 33.92 -14.36
C VAL A 388 15.80 33.44 -13.55
N PRO A 389 17.02 33.93 -13.83
CA PRO A 389 18.20 33.60 -13.06
C PRO A 389 17.93 33.77 -11.56
N SER A 390 18.44 32.86 -10.73
CA SER A 390 18.21 32.95 -9.29
C SER A 390 18.73 34.29 -8.76
N LEU A 391 17.97 34.97 -7.91
CA LEU A 391 18.34 36.30 -7.38
C LEU A 391 19.70 36.30 -6.66
N SER A 392 20.13 35.13 -6.18
CA SER A 392 21.47 34.87 -5.64
C SER A 392 22.62 35.02 -6.66
N GLN A 393 22.36 34.82 -7.95
CA GLN A 393 23.32 35.04 -9.04
C GLN A 393 23.33 36.51 -9.47
N GLU A 394 22.17 37.16 -9.55
CA GLU A 394 22.05 38.56 -10.00
C GLU A 394 22.44 39.58 -8.91
N CYS A 395 22.26 39.23 -7.62
CA CYS A 395 22.59 40.09 -6.50
C CYS A 395 23.47 39.39 -5.44
N PRO A 396 24.77 39.13 -5.70
CA PRO A 396 25.64 38.37 -4.80
C PRO A 396 25.85 38.99 -3.42
N LYS A 397 25.61 40.30 -3.28
CA LYS A 397 25.71 41.04 -2.01
C LYS A 397 24.47 40.89 -1.11
N LEU A 398 23.39 40.29 -1.62
CA LEU A 398 22.21 40.01 -0.83
C LEU A 398 22.45 38.72 -0.01
N ASP A 399 22.41 38.83 1.32
CA ASP A 399 22.47 37.66 2.20
C ASP A 399 21.32 36.71 1.87
N ILE A 400 21.62 35.41 1.75
CA ILE A 400 20.68 34.38 1.31
C ILE A 400 19.39 34.33 2.16
N ARG A 401 19.47 34.77 3.42
CA ARG A 401 18.32 34.85 4.33
C ARG A 401 17.31 35.94 3.95
N TYR A 402 17.72 36.88 3.10
CA TYR A 402 16.86 37.95 2.58
C TYR A 402 16.37 37.69 1.15
N THR A 403 16.78 36.59 0.51
CA THR A 403 16.39 36.27 -0.88
C THR A 403 14.87 36.24 -1.06
N PHE A 404 14.17 35.49 -0.20
CA PHE A 404 12.70 35.39 -0.24
C PHE A 404 12.01 36.74 -0.01
N ILE A 405 12.53 37.56 0.91
CA ILE A 405 12.00 38.90 1.18
C ILE A 405 12.24 39.82 -0.03
N ALA A 406 13.40 39.72 -0.67
CA ALA A 406 13.74 40.51 -1.84
C ALA A 406 12.88 40.15 -3.06
N GLU A 407 12.58 38.88 -3.29
CA GLU A 407 11.67 38.43 -4.36
C GLU A 407 10.26 39.02 -4.20
N GLN A 408 9.73 39.05 -2.97
CA GLN A 408 8.45 39.71 -2.68
C GLN A 408 8.49 41.21 -2.99
N ILE A 409 9.60 41.89 -2.65
CA ILE A 409 9.78 43.31 -2.93
C ILE A 409 9.83 43.56 -4.44
N ILE A 410 10.55 42.73 -5.19
CA ILE A 410 10.69 42.86 -6.65
C ILE A 410 9.33 42.70 -7.32
N SER A 411 8.55 41.68 -6.93
CA SER A 411 7.19 41.47 -7.42
C SER A 411 6.28 42.66 -7.10
N TYR A 412 6.31 43.14 -5.86
CA TYR A 412 5.50 44.28 -5.42
C TYR A 412 5.88 45.58 -6.14
N CYS A 413 7.18 45.83 -6.37
CA CYS A 413 7.68 47.01 -7.05
C CYS A 413 7.51 46.97 -8.58
N SER A 414 6.58 46.17 -9.11
CA SER A 414 6.11 46.29 -10.50
C SER A 414 5.49 47.67 -10.78
N GLU A 415 4.96 48.31 -9.74
CA GLU A 415 4.53 49.71 -9.70
C GLU A 415 5.37 50.51 -8.67
N PRO A 416 5.43 51.86 -8.76
CA PRO A 416 6.18 52.66 -7.80
C PRO A 416 5.59 52.61 -6.37
N HIS A 417 6.40 52.16 -5.40
CA HIS A 417 6.02 52.16 -3.99
C HIS A 417 7.01 52.90 -3.11
N SER A 418 6.49 53.56 -2.07
CA SER A 418 7.32 54.21 -1.05
C SER A 418 8.01 53.16 -0.17
N ILE A 419 9.12 53.56 0.46
CA ILE A 419 9.83 52.65 1.39
C ILE A 419 8.94 52.20 2.56
N GLN A 420 7.97 53.00 2.98
CA GLN A 420 7.06 52.66 4.08
C GLN A 420 6.08 51.56 3.68
N GLU A 421 5.54 51.61 2.46
CA GLU A 421 4.67 50.58 1.90
C GLU A 421 5.41 49.26 1.74
N ILE A 422 6.63 49.31 1.18
CA ILE A 422 7.48 48.12 1.00
C ILE A 422 7.83 47.50 2.36
N MET A 423 8.21 48.31 3.36
CA MET A 423 8.49 47.82 4.72
C MET A 423 7.28 47.16 5.37
N LYS A 424 6.08 47.75 5.17
CA LYS A 424 4.82 47.21 5.70
C LYS A 424 4.47 45.87 5.07
N LEU A 425 4.68 45.70 3.76
CA LEU A 425 4.48 44.43 3.05
C LEU A 425 5.28 43.30 3.69
N VAL A 426 6.57 43.52 3.92
CA VAL A 426 7.50 42.46 4.37
C VAL A 426 7.70 42.42 5.88
N GLY A 427 6.85 43.12 6.65
CA GLY A 427 6.87 43.12 8.11
C GLY A 427 8.16 43.69 8.73
N GLN A 428 8.87 44.58 8.04
CA GLN A 428 10.14 45.16 8.52
C GLN A 428 9.90 46.48 9.23
N THR A 429 10.42 46.63 10.46
CA THR A 429 10.20 47.82 11.30
C THR A 429 11.39 48.77 11.32
N ASN A 430 12.61 48.28 11.09
CA ASN A 430 13.83 49.10 11.12
C ASN A 430 14.24 49.58 9.72
N ARG A 431 13.92 50.84 9.40
CA ARG A 431 14.15 51.44 8.07
C ARG A 431 15.62 51.45 7.65
N SER A 432 16.53 51.78 8.55
CA SER A 432 17.96 51.87 8.24
C SER A 432 18.56 50.51 7.92
N ARG A 433 18.23 49.49 8.72
CA ARG A 433 18.68 48.11 8.48
C ARG A 433 18.06 47.53 7.22
N PHE A 434 16.78 47.76 7.00
CA PHE A 434 16.05 47.32 5.81
C PHE A 434 16.65 47.89 4.52
N LYS A 435 16.92 49.21 4.50
CA LYS A 435 17.58 49.84 3.36
C LYS A 435 18.96 49.25 3.11
N LYS A 436 19.80 49.15 4.15
CA LYS A 436 21.18 48.67 4.04
C LYS A 436 21.27 47.23 3.53
N ASN A 437 20.43 46.34 4.05
CA ASN A 437 20.58 44.90 3.84
C ASN A 437 19.78 44.36 2.65
N ILE A 438 18.78 45.09 2.16
CA ILE A 438 17.84 44.58 1.14
C ILE A 438 17.70 45.57 -0.02
N ILE A 439 17.25 46.80 0.24
CA ILE A 439 16.98 47.77 -0.84
C ILE A 439 18.24 48.24 -1.56
N ASN A 440 19.31 48.59 -0.82
CA ASN A 440 20.55 49.07 -1.42
C ASN A 440 21.24 48.00 -2.29
N PRO A 441 21.36 46.72 -1.86
CA PRO A 441 21.86 45.65 -2.75
C PRO A 441 21.10 45.57 -4.07
N LEU A 442 19.75 45.60 -4.02
CA LEU A 442 18.91 45.53 -5.22
C LEU A 442 19.04 46.77 -6.13
N LEU A 443 19.27 47.95 -5.56
CA LEU A 443 19.55 49.17 -6.32
C LEU A 443 20.94 49.14 -6.97
N GLU A 444 21.95 48.61 -6.27
CA GLU A 444 23.33 48.55 -6.75
C GLU A 444 23.47 47.67 -8.00
N VAL A 445 22.77 46.53 -8.02
CA VAL A 445 22.75 45.64 -9.19
C VAL A 445 21.70 46.05 -10.23
N GLY A 446 20.95 47.11 -9.96
CA GLY A 446 19.99 47.68 -10.89
C GLY A 446 18.72 46.87 -11.06
N ILE A 447 18.36 45.99 -10.13
CA ILE A 447 17.08 45.27 -10.11
C ILE A 447 15.95 46.25 -9.73
N LEU A 448 16.20 47.12 -8.75
CA LEU A 448 15.33 48.24 -8.42
C LEU A 448 15.89 49.56 -8.95
N SER A 449 15.01 50.52 -9.16
CA SER A 449 15.33 51.90 -9.53
C SER A 449 14.56 52.89 -8.66
N MET A 450 15.15 54.08 -8.49
CA MET A 450 14.56 55.19 -7.77
C MET A 450 13.78 56.07 -8.75
N THR A 451 12.53 56.44 -8.43
CA THR A 451 11.71 57.32 -9.29
C THR A 451 12.23 58.76 -9.36
N ILE A 452 12.94 59.23 -8.33
CA ILE A 452 13.57 60.57 -8.28
C ILE A 452 15.08 60.43 -8.02
N PRO A 453 15.87 59.94 -9.00
CA PRO A 453 17.28 59.60 -8.79
C PRO A 453 18.15 60.81 -8.37
N ASN A 454 17.79 62.02 -8.81
CA ASN A 454 18.50 63.26 -8.47
C ASN A 454 18.25 63.74 -7.03
N LYS A 455 17.28 63.17 -6.32
CA LYS A 455 16.94 63.51 -4.92
C LYS A 455 16.63 62.24 -4.11
N PRO A 456 17.62 61.39 -3.81
CA PRO A 456 17.42 60.06 -3.21
C PRO A 456 16.80 60.08 -1.80
N ASN A 457 16.86 61.23 -1.11
CA ASN A 457 16.26 61.45 0.21
C ASN A 457 14.92 62.19 0.15
N SER A 458 14.32 62.35 -1.04
CA SER A 458 13.01 62.98 -1.18
C SER A 458 11.96 62.25 -0.33
N PRO A 459 11.05 62.97 0.38
CA PRO A 459 9.94 62.35 1.09
C PRO A 459 8.95 61.66 0.12
N LEU A 460 8.97 62.05 -1.16
CA LEU A 460 8.16 61.46 -2.24
C LEU A 460 8.91 60.35 -3.00
N GLN A 461 10.05 59.89 -2.49
CA GLN A 461 10.85 58.86 -3.15
C GLN A 461 10.11 57.51 -3.17
N GLN A 462 9.99 56.93 -4.37
CA GLN A 462 9.45 55.59 -4.57
C GLN A 462 10.46 54.69 -5.29
N TYR A 463 10.22 53.38 -5.22
CA TYR A 463 11.06 52.34 -5.80
C TYR A 463 10.22 51.53 -6.79
N ILE A 464 10.79 51.24 -7.96
CA ILE A 464 10.16 50.45 -9.01
C ILE A 464 11.21 49.53 -9.64
N ILE A 465 10.81 48.35 -10.10
CA ILE A 465 11.66 47.45 -10.86
C ILE A 465 12.22 48.15 -12.11
N LYS A 466 13.51 47.97 -12.38
CA LYS A 466 14.15 48.53 -13.57
C LYS A 466 13.82 47.59 -14.74
N LYS A 467 13.09 48.09 -15.73
CA LYS A 467 12.81 47.36 -16.98
C LYS A 467 14.06 47.22 -17.85
#